data_AF-A0A920EE79-F1
#
_entry.id   AF-A0A920EE79-F1
#
_cell.length_a   1.000
_cell.length_b   1.000
_cell.length_c   1.000
_cell.angle_alpha   90.00
_cell.angle_beta   90.00
_cell.angle_gamma   90.00
#
_symmetry.space_group_name_H-M   'P 1'
#
loop_
_entity.id
_entity.type
_entity.pdbx_description
1 polymer ?
#
loop_
_entity_poly.entity_id
_entity_poly.type
_entity_poly.pdbx_seq_one_letter_code
_entity_poly.pdbx_strand_id
1 'polypeptide(L)'
;MILIHPDFKAEQEYIENAYEILERAHLEAKKLHNMVESGKGGTHQARFEKDVIADQVGKRLSQLDIGDASLVFGRIDQYGEDDTAESFYIGRIAVWDEKQDPITVDWRAPISEPFYRATGREAMGLTRRRHFASRGKKLLGIEDEFFGEDIIDDSDAPYFKGRMTLAATMEQARTGRLGDIIATIQGEQDEIIRAPLAGPLVVQGGPGTGKTVVALHRAAYLLYTHRFPLEGQGF
;
A
#
# COMPACT_ATOMS: atom_id res chain seq x y z
N MET A 1 17.72 24.94 -12.78
CA MET A 1 16.25 24.80 -12.90
C MET A 1 15.91 23.43 -12.34
N ILE A 2 15.17 23.34 -11.23
CA ILE A 2 14.70 22.03 -10.73
C ILE A 2 13.57 21.64 -11.67
N LEU A 3 13.80 20.64 -12.53
CA LEU A 3 12.73 20.04 -13.32
C LEU A 3 11.76 19.36 -12.34
N ILE A 4 10.58 19.95 -12.18
CA ILE A 4 9.46 19.36 -11.45
C ILE A 4 8.72 18.46 -12.42
N HIS A 5 8.35 17.25 -12.00
CA HIS A 5 7.57 16.32 -12.81
C HIS A 5 6.26 16.97 -13.27
N PRO A 6 5.85 16.87 -14.55
CA PRO A 6 4.65 17.54 -15.07
C PRO A 6 3.38 17.20 -14.27
N ASP A 7 3.26 15.94 -13.85
CA ASP A 7 2.09 15.46 -13.09
C ASP A 7 2.16 15.77 -11.59
N PHE A 8 3.23 16.41 -11.09
CA PHE A 8 3.45 16.61 -9.64
C PHE A 8 2.26 17.24 -8.93
N LYS A 9 1.66 18.27 -9.54
CA LYS A 9 0.51 18.96 -8.95
C LYS A 9 -0.72 18.05 -8.87
N ALA A 10 -1.03 17.35 -9.95
CA ALA A 10 -2.18 16.44 -10.00
C ALA A 10 -2.02 15.29 -9.00
N GLU A 11 -0.82 14.72 -8.89
CA GLU A 11 -0.56 13.64 -7.94
C GLU A 11 -0.54 14.13 -6.48
N GLN A 12 -0.09 15.36 -6.21
CA GLN A 12 -0.23 15.98 -4.89
C GLN A 12 -1.71 16.14 -4.50
N GLU A 13 -2.54 16.66 -5.42
CA GLU A 13 -3.98 16.82 -5.19
C GLU A 13 -4.68 15.47 -4.95
N TYR A 14 -4.31 14.43 -5.71
CA TYR A 14 -4.83 13.07 -5.51
C TYR A 14 -4.47 12.53 -4.11
N ILE A 15 -3.21 12.64 -3.72
CA ILE A 15 -2.74 12.17 -2.40
C ILE A 15 -3.47 12.93 -1.29
N GLU A 16 -3.63 14.25 -1.39
CA GLU A 16 -4.38 15.03 -0.40
C GLU A 16 -5.83 14.54 -0.27
N ASN A 17 -6.52 14.33 -1.39
CA ASN A 17 -7.88 13.81 -1.40
C ASN A 17 -7.96 12.39 -0.79
N ALA A 18 -6.99 11.51 -1.07
CA ALA A 18 -6.93 10.17 -0.48
C ALA A 18 -6.83 10.22 1.06
N TYR A 19 -6.03 11.16 1.59
CA TYR A 19 -5.95 11.40 3.03
C TYR A 19 -7.25 11.96 3.60
N GLU A 20 -7.94 12.87 2.90
CA GLU A 20 -9.24 13.36 3.36
C GLU A 20 -10.30 12.25 3.45
N ILE A 21 -10.33 11.35 2.47
CA ILE A 21 -11.25 10.20 2.46
C ILE A 21 -10.91 9.23 3.59
N LEU A 22 -9.62 8.97 3.83
CA LEU A 22 -9.18 8.16 4.98
C LEU A 22 -9.65 8.77 6.31
N GLU A 23 -9.47 10.07 6.50
CA GLU A 23 -9.90 10.76 7.73
C GLU A 23 -11.42 10.71 7.91
N ARG A 24 -12.20 10.88 6.84
CA ARG A 24 -13.67 10.72 6.89
C ARG A 24 -14.06 9.31 7.32
N ALA A 25 -13.49 8.29 6.69
CA ALA A 25 -13.73 6.89 7.06
C ALA A 25 -13.36 6.60 8.52
N HIS A 26 -12.25 7.17 9.00
CA HIS A 26 -11.82 7.02 10.39
C HIS A 26 -12.81 7.69 11.38
N LEU A 27 -13.27 8.91 11.07
CA LEU A 27 -14.27 9.62 11.88
C LEU A 27 -15.62 8.89 11.90
N GLU A 28 -16.05 8.31 10.79
CA GLU A 28 -17.29 7.52 10.71
C GLU A 28 -17.21 6.24 11.53
N ALA A 29 -16.12 5.47 11.37
CA ALA A 29 -15.87 4.29 12.17
C ALA A 29 -15.83 4.61 13.67
N LYS A 30 -15.22 5.76 14.05
CA LYS A 30 -15.15 6.21 15.44
C LYS A 30 -16.51 6.61 16.00
N LYS A 31 -17.35 7.29 15.20
CA LYS A 31 -18.74 7.61 15.60
C LYS A 31 -19.54 6.34 15.83
N LEU A 32 -19.42 5.36 14.93
CA LEU A 32 -20.10 4.07 15.07
C LEU A 32 -19.64 3.32 16.32
N HIS A 33 -18.33 3.27 16.57
CA HIS A 33 -17.74 2.66 17.77
C HIS A 33 -18.36 3.23 19.04
N ASN A 34 -18.35 4.56 19.18
CA ASN A 34 -18.88 5.25 20.37
C ASN A 34 -20.39 5.02 20.55
N MET A 35 -21.14 4.94 19.44
CA MET A 35 -22.57 4.65 19.48
C MET A 35 -22.85 3.23 20.00
N VAL A 36 -22.10 2.24 19.51
CA VAL A 36 -22.22 0.84 19.92
C VAL A 36 -21.86 0.70 21.41
N GLU A 37 -20.79 1.33 21.88
CA GLU A 37 -20.39 1.31 23.30
C GLU A 37 -21.43 1.97 24.22
N SER A 38 -22.06 3.07 23.79
CA SER A 38 -22.96 3.88 24.63
C SER A 38 -24.36 3.26 24.85
N GLY A 39 -24.78 2.30 24.02
CA GLY A 39 -26.08 1.63 24.18
C GLY A 39 -26.17 0.83 25.49
N LYS A 40 -27.04 1.24 26.42
CA LYS A 40 -27.32 0.52 27.68
C LYS A 40 -28.54 -0.40 27.56
N GLY A 41 -28.43 -1.63 28.06
CA GLY A 41 -29.56 -2.54 28.25
C GLY A 41 -29.78 -3.54 27.11
N GLY A 42 -30.80 -4.40 27.27
CA GLY A 42 -31.13 -5.46 26.30
C GLY A 42 -30.99 -6.88 26.87
N THR A 43 -31.52 -7.84 26.11
CA THR A 43 -31.41 -9.28 26.40
C THR A 43 -29.94 -9.75 26.31
N HIS A 44 -29.62 -10.96 26.79
CA HIS A 44 -28.29 -11.55 26.61
C HIS A 44 -27.85 -11.60 25.14
N GLN A 45 -28.79 -11.90 24.23
CA GLN A 45 -28.54 -11.92 22.79
C GLN A 45 -28.13 -10.53 22.25
N ALA A 46 -28.83 -9.46 22.66
CA ALA A 46 -28.50 -8.10 22.23
C ALA A 46 -27.11 -7.64 22.72
N ARG A 47 -26.65 -8.12 23.88
CA ARG A 47 -25.30 -7.85 24.38
C ARG A 47 -24.23 -8.55 23.55
N PHE A 48 -24.44 -9.82 23.21
CA PHE A 48 -23.51 -10.58 22.37
C PHE A 48 -23.38 -9.96 20.97
N GLU A 49 -24.50 -9.63 20.32
CA GLU A 49 -24.49 -8.95 19.01
C GLU A 49 -23.74 -7.61 19.08
N LYS A 50 -23.95 -6.84 20.15
CA LYS A 50 -23.20 -5.61 20.40
C LYS A 50 -21.70 -5.84 20.54
N ASP A 51 -21.27 -6.83 21.30
CA ASP A 51 -19.84 -7.13 21.51
C ASP A 51 -19.16 -7.52 20.19
N VAL A 52 -19.84 -8.31 19.35
CA VAL A 52 -19.36 -8.66 18.01
C VAL A 52 -19.21 -7.43 17.13
N ILE A 53 -20.21 -6.53 17.12
CA ILE A 53 -20.14 -5.29 16.36
C ILE A 53 -19.01 -4.40 16.89
N ALA A 54 -18.85 -4.27 18.21
CA ALA A 54 -17.79 -3.48 18.82
C ALA A 54 -16.40 -3.99 18.42
N ASP A 55 -16.17 -5.31 18.46
CA ASP A 55 -14.93 -5.93 17.99
C ASP A 55 -14.66 -5.65 16.51
N GLN A 56 -15.67 -5.79 15.65
CA GLN A 56 -15.54 -5.51 14.22
C GLN A 56 -15.18 -4.05 13.93
N VAL A 57 -15.85 -3.11 14.61
CA VAL A 57 -15.57 -1.68 14.45
C VAL A 57 -14.20 -1.33 15.03
N GLY A 58 -13.82 -1.91 16.17
CA GLY A 58 -12.49 -1.76 16.75
C GLY A 58 -11.39 -2.23 15.79
N LYS A 59 -11.55 -3.41 15.20
CA LYS A 59 -10.64 -3.94 14.17
C LYS A 59 -10.57 -3.01 12.96
N ARG A 60 -11.70 -2.44 12.51
CA ARG A 60 -11.72 -1.49 11.39
C ARG A 60 -10.96 -0.20 11.74
N LEU A 61 -11.12 0.33 12.95
CA LEU A 61 -10.37 1.50 13.42
C LEU A 61 -8.87 1.23 13.43
N SER A 62 -8.43 0.10 13.99
CA SER A 62 -7.02 -0.28 14.00
C SER A 62 -6.45 -0.49 12.59
N GLN A 63 -7.27 -0.87 11.61
CA GLN A 63 -6.84 -0.98 10.22
C GLN A 63 -6.72 0.37 9.52
N LEU A 64 -7.53 1.36 9.89
CA LEU A 64 -7.49 2.71 9.32
C LEU A 64 -6.36 3.55 9.93
N ASP A 65 -5.87 3.18 11.12
CA ASP A 65 -4.74 3.85 11.77
C ASP A 65 -3.42 3.47 11.09
N ILE A 66 -2.88 4.41 10.32
CA ILE A 66 -1.57 4.29 9.66
C ILE A 66 -0.45 5.07 10.37
N GLY A 67 -0.77 5.77 11.47
CA GLY A 67 0.17 6.64 12.19
C GLY A 67 0.85 7.68 11.28
N ASP A 68 2.18 7.82 11.45
CA ASP A 68 3.02 8.73 10.65
C ASP A 68 3.36 8.17 9.25
N ALA A 69 2.90 6.97 8.89
CA ALA A 69 3.28 6.32 7.65
C ALA A 69 2.60 6.96 6.43
N SER A 70 3.22 6.80 5.26
CA SER A 70 2.63 7.26 4.01
C SER A 70 1.48 6.33 3.61
N LEU A 71 0.38 6.93 3.13
CA LEU A 71 -0.78 6.19 2.64
C LEU A 71 -0.54 5.65 1.22
N VAL A 72 0.01 6.46 0.33
CA VAL A 72 0.18 6.16 -1.09
C VAL A 72 1.67 6.07 -1.42
N PHE A 73 2.06 4.98 -2.09
CA PHE A 73 3.45 4.67 -2.45
C PHE A 73 3.72 4.90 -3.93
N GLY A 74 2.70 4.75 -4.76
CA GLY A 74 2.85 4.82 -6.19
C GLY A 74 1.55 4.55 -6.92
N ARG A 75 1.68 4.37 -8.22
CA ARG A 75 0.59 4.09 -9.15
C ARG A 75 1.08 3.10 -10.19
N ILE A 76 0.21 2.19 -10.60
CA ILE A 76 0.39 1.35 -11.78
C ILE A 76 -0.66 1.70 -12.82
N ASP A 77 -0.27 1.66 -14.08
CA ASP A 77 -1.16 1.83 -15.22
C ASP A 77 -1.06 0.59 -16.11
N GLN A 78 -2.22 0.15 -16.59
CA GLN A 78 -2.38 -1.03 -17.43
C GLN A 78 -3.57 -0.84 -18.39
N TYR A 79 -3.71 -1.73 -19.37
CA TYR A 79 -4.93 -1.84 -20.15
C TYR A 79 -5.83 -2.93 -19.54
N GLY A 80 -7.10 -2.61 -19.31
CA GLY A 80 -8.14 -3.56 -18.93
C GLY A 80 -8.52 -4.48 -20.09
N GLU A 81 -9.43 -5.43 -19.84
CA GLU A 81 -9.85 -6.44 -20.83
C GLU A 81 -10.49 -5.83 -22.09
N ASP A 82 -11.10 -4.65 -21.97
CA ASP A 82 -11.75 -3.90 -23.06
C ASP A 82 -10.82 -2.84 -23.70
N ASP A 83 -9.50 -2.99 -23.56
CA ASP A 83 -8.48 -2.00 -23.98
C ASP A 83 -8.65 -0.61 -23.31
N THR A 84 -9.39 -0.54 -22.21
CA THR A 84 -9.56 0.69 -21.43
C THR A 84 -8.35 0.93 -20.56
N ALA A 85 -7.80 2.14 -20.57
CA ALA A 85 -6.72 2.50 -19.66
C ALA A 85 -7.21 2.50 -18.20
N GLU A 86 -6.55 1.70 -17.35
CA GLU A 86 -6.82 1.59 -15.94
C GLU A 86 -5.63 2.07 -15.12
N SER A 87 -5.92 2.71 -13.99
CA SER A 87 -4.92 3.26 -13.09
C SER A 87 -5.22 2.89 -11.65
N PHE A 88 -4.27 2.25 -10.98
CA PHE A 88 -4.41 1.84 -9.59
C PHE A 88 -3.35 2.51 -8.73
N TYR A 89 -3.80 3.27 -7.73
CA TYR A 89 -2.93 3.86 -6.73
C TYR A 89 -2.62 2.82 -5.65
N ILE A 90 -1.34 2.49 -5.50
CA ILE A 90 -0.88 1.47 -4.57
C ILE A 90 -0.55 2.14 -3.24
N GLY A 91 -1.12 1.61 -2.17
CA GLY A 91 -1.03 2.20 -0.84
C GLY A 91 -0.95 1.19 0.30
N ARG A 92 -0.78 1.72 1.50
CA ARG A 92 -0.62 0.96 2.73
C ARG A 92 -1.84 0.13 3.09
N ILE A 93 -3.01 0.70 2.84
CA ILE A 93 -4.32 0.13 3.12
C ILE A 93 -5.25 0.47 1.97
N ALA A 94 -6.32 -0.31 1.83
CA ALA A 94 -7.39 0.02 0.91
C ALA A 94 -8.27 1.16 1.47
N VAL A 95 -8.46 2.20 0.67
CA VAL A 95 -9.36 3.32 0.93
C VAL A 95 -10.36 3.39 -0.21
N TRP A 96 -11.63 3.51 0.16
CA TRP A 96 -12.76 3.56 -0.76
C TRP A 96 -13.50 4.86 -0.51
N ASP A 97 -13.98 5.49 -1.58
CA ASP A 97 -14.83 6.67 -1.45
C ASP A 97 -16.29 6.31 -1.15
N GLU A 98 -17.14 7.33 -1.09
CA GLU A 98 -18.57 7.20 -0.83
C GLU A 98 -19.32 6.40 -1.90
N LYS A 99 -18.78 6.33 -3.13
CA LYS A 99 -19.35 5.57 -4.25
C LYS A 99 -18.85 4.13 -4.32
N GLN A 100 -17.96 3.73 -3.39
CA GLN A 100 -17.24 2.46 -3.42
C GLN A 100 -16.27 2.36 -4.61
N ASP A 101 -15.74 3.50 -5.06
CA ASP A 101 -14.59 3.52 -5.97
C ASP A 101 -13.30 3.40 -5.15
N PRO A 102 -12.34 2.54 -5.55
CA PRO A 102 -11.09 2.35 -4.84
C PRO A 102 -10.17 3.56 -5.06
N ILE A 103 -9.91 4.31 -4.00
CA ILE A 103 -8.98 5.45 -4.01
C ILE A 103 -7.54 4.97 -3.78
N THR A 104 -7.36 3.96 -2.94
CA THR A 104 -6.09 3.26 -2.81
C THR A 104 -6.31 1.76 -2.77
N VAL A 105 -5.43 1.04 -3.42
CA VAL A 105 -5.35 -0.41 -3.36
C VAL A 105 -4.32 -0.79 -2.31
N ASP A 106 -4.67 -1.73 -1.44
CA ASP A 106 -3.74 -2.28 -0.45
C ASP A 106 -2.57 -2.97 -1.16
N TRP A 107 -1.34 -2.70 -0.73
CA TRP A 107 -0.15 -3.33 -1.28
C TRP A 107 -0.20 -4.86 -1.22
N ARG A 108 -0.96 -5.44 -0.30
CA ARG A 108 -1.14 -6.90 -0.17
C ARG A 108 -2.10 -7.49 -1.19
N ALA A 109 -2.89 -6.68 -1.89
CA ALA A 109 -3.80 -7.16 -2.92
C ALA A 109 -3.03 -7.82 -4.08
N PRO A 110 -3.59 -8.84 -4.75
CA PRO A 110 -2.97 -9.45 -5.93
C PRO A 110 -2.70 -8.45 -7.06
N ILE A 111 -3.63 -7.53 -7.32
CA ILE A 111 -3.47 -6.50 -8.36
C ILE A 111 -2.28 -5.56 -8.12
N SER A 112 -1.75 -5.49 -6.89
CA SER A 112 -0.57 -4.71 -6.53
C SER A 112 0.74 -5.44 -6.79
N GLU A 113 0.73 -6.73 -7.12
CA GLU A 113 1.94 -7.54 -7.34
C GLU A 113 2.86 -6.98 -8.45
N PRO A 114 2.34 -6.55 -9.63
CA PRO A 114 3.16 -5.94 -10.68
C PRO A 114 3.94 -4.71 -10.20
N PHE A 115 3.42 -3.95 -9.23
CA PHE A 115 4.14 -2.81 -8.66
C PHE A 115 5.51 -3.21 -8.10
N TYR A 116 5.64 -4.42 -7.56
CA TYR A 116 6.89 -4.92 -6.97
C TYR A 116 7.71 -5.81 -7.91
N ARG A 117 7.03 -6.64 -8.70
CA ARG A 117 7.67 -7.71 -9.47
C ARG A 117 7.89 -7.39 -10.94
N ALA A 118 7.18 -6.41 -11.51
CA ALA A 118 7.32 -6.10 -12.93
C ALA A 118 8.75 -5.64 -13.25
N THR A 119 9.26 -6.13 -14.38
CA THR A 119 10.57 -5.79 -14.96
C THR A 119 10.42 -5.52 -16.45
N GLY A 120 11.41 -4.90 -17.08
CA GLY A 120 11.38 -4.69 -18.53
C GLY A 120 11.27 -5.98 -19.36
N ARG A 121 11.62 -7.14 -18.79
CA ARG A 121 11.45 -8.47 -19.44
C ARG A 121 10.09 -9.08 -19.19
N GLU A 122 9.51 -8.81 -18.02
CA GLU A 122 8.22 -9.32 -17.59
C GLU A 122 7.39 -8.15 -17.04
N ALA A 123 6.66 -7.49 -17.95
CA ALA A 123 5.90 -6.28 -17.63
C ALA A 123 4.68 -6.53 -16.73
N MET A 124 4.23 -7.79 -16.64
CA MET A 124 3.04 -8.20 -15.86
C MET A 124 1.79 -7.36 -16.19
N GLY A 125 1.62 -7.00 -17.47
CA GLY A 125 0.48 -6.21 -17.94
C GLY A 125 0.61 -4.69 -17.77
N LEU A 126 1.68 -4.21 -17.13
CA LEU A 126 1.89 -2.77 -16.94
C LEU A 126 2.27 -2.07 -18.24
N THR A 127 1.80 -0.84 -18.37
CA THR A 127 2.32 0.17 -19.31
C THR A 127 3.22 1.17 -18.59
N ARG A 128 2.87 1.52 -17.35
CA ARG A 128 3.65 2.42 -16.50
C ARG A 128 3.58 2.00 -15.03
N ARG A 129 4.71 2.15 -14.33
CA ARG A 129 4.82 2.14 -12.87
C ARG A 129 5.38 3.48 -12.41
N ARG A 130 4.68 4.13 -11.50
CA ARG A 130 5.05 5.41 -10.90
C ARG A 130 5.32 5.23 -9.41
N HIS A 131 6.48 5.69 -8.95
CA HIS A 131 6.84 5.72 -7.52
C HIS A 131 6.72 7.13 -6.96
N PHE A 132 6.25 7.24 -5.72
CA PHE A 132 6.13 8.49 -4.99
C PHE A 132 7.12 8.54 -3.84
N ALA A 133 7.94 9.60 -3.79
CA ALA A 133 8.61 9.99 -2.56
C ALA A 133 7.62 10.86 -1.80
N SER A 134 7.09 10.37 -0.69
CA SER A 134 6.16 11.14 0.11
C SER A 134 6.57 11.16 1.58
N ARG A 135 6.09 12.17 2.28
CA ARG A 135 6.13 12.26 3.74
C ARG A 135 4.73 12.60 4.22
N GLY A 136 4.03 11.58 4.72
CA GLY A 136 2.59 11.69 4.94
C GLY A 136 1.89 12.10 3.63
N LYS A 137 1.03 13.12 3.70
CA LYS A 137 0.32 13.66 2.54
C LYS A 137 1.16 14.53 1.58
N LYS A 138 2.43 14.80 1.89
CA LYS A 138 3.27 15.68 1.07
C LYS A 138 4.10 14.86 0.08
N LEU A 139 3.87 15.07 -1.21
CA LEU A 139 4.70 14.57 -2.30
C LEU A 139 6.01 15.37 -2.36
N LEU A 140 7.11 14.65 -2.56
CA LEU A 140 8.48 15.16 -2.64
C LEU A 140 9.11 14.88 -4.00
N GLY A 141 8.67 13.82 -4.67
CA GLY A 141 9.18 13.43 -5.99
C GLY A 141 8.36 12.31 -6.62
N ILE A 142 8.50 12.20 -7.94
CA ILE A 142 7.88 11.18 -8.78
C ILE A 142 8.98 10.54 -9.63
N GLU A 143 8.95 9.21 -9.75
CA GLU A 143 9.76 8.46 -10.73
C GLU A 143 8.87 7.52 -11.53
N ASP A 144 8.93 7.64 -12.85
CA ASP A 144 8.18 6.81 -13.78
C ASP A 144 9.09 5.75 -14.41
N GLU A 145 8.54 4.55 -14.55
CA GLU A 145 9.09 3.46 -15.33
C GLU A 145 8.03 2.98 -16.31
N PHE A 146 8.40 2.90 -17.59
CA PHE A 146 7.51 2.48 -18.68
C PHE A 146 7.85 1.06 -19.13
N PHE A 147 6.84 0.35 -19.62
CA PHE A 147 6.93 -1.04 -20.05
C PHE A 147 6.28 -1.21 -21.43
N GLY A 148 6.69 -2.25 -22.17
CA GLY A 148 6.10 -2.58 -23.47
C GLY A 148 6.52 -1.66 -24.62
N GLU A 149 5.63 -1.45 -25.59
CA GLU A 149 5.86 -0.59 -26.76
C GLU A 149 5.90 0.91 -26.39
N ASP A 150 5.39 1.25 -25.21
CA ASP A 150 5.49 2.59 -24.59
C ASP A 150 6.85 2.84 -23.94
N ILE A 151 7.84 1.95 -24.14
CA ILE A 151 9.24 2.30 -23.97
C ILE A 151 9.56 3.32 -25.06
N ILE A 152 9.27 4.59 -24.79
CA ILE A 152 9.80 5.68 -25.58
C ILE A 152 11.32 5.49 -25.53
N ASP A 153 11.94 5.33 -26.70
CA ASP A 153 13.40 5.35 -26.88
C ASP A 153 13.89 6.78 -26.62
N ASP A 154 13.66 7.23 -25.40
CA ASP A 154 13.91 8.58 -24.95
C ASP A 154 15.28 8.55 -24.28
N SER A 155 16.31 8.33 -25.11
CA SER A 155 17.68 8.68 -24.76
C SER A 155 17.80 10.17 -24.39
N ASP A 156 16.78 10.97 -24.68
CA ASP A 156 16.62 12.37 -24.31
C ASP A 156 15.61 12.63 -23.16
N ALA A 157 14.97 11.60 -22.58
CA ALA A 157 14.17 11.71 -21.34
C ALA A 157 15.16 11.80 -20.19
N PRO A 158 15.24 12.91 -19.46
CA PRO A 158 16.06 12.99 -18.26
C PRO A 158 15.49 12.15 -17.10
N TYR A 159 14.44 11.35 -17.32
CA TYR A 159 13.56 10.76 -16.30
C TYR A 159 14.19 9.56 -15.56
N PHE A 160 15.15 9.91 -14.71
CA PHE A 160 15.26 9.58 -13.29
C PHE A 160 15.32 8.11 -12.83
N LYS A 161 15.56 7.13 -13.70
CA LYS A 161 15.86 5.76 -13.25
C LYS A 161 16.96 5.74 -12.16
N GLY A 162 16.58 5.45 -10.91
CA GLY A 162 17.48 5.32 -9.76
C GLY A 162 17.64 6.55 -8.85
N ARG A 163 16.96 7.67 -9.12
CA ARG A 163 17.02 8.85 -8.23
C ARG A 163 16.13 8.73 -7.01
N MET A 164 15.05 7.95 -7.05
CA MET A 164 14.27 7.62 -5.86
C MET A 164 15.03 6.72 -4.91
N THR A 165 15.85 5.79 -5.40
CA THR A 165 16.73 4.99 -4.52
C THR A 165 17.65 5.91 -3.73
N LEU A 166 18.23 6.92 -4.38
CA LEU A 166 19.07 7.92 -3.70
C LEU A 166 18.25 8.84 -2.78
N ALA A 167 17.10 9.35 -3.23
CA ALA A 167 16.26 10.24 -2.42
C ALA A 167 15.66 9.53 -1.19
N ALA A 168 15.21 8.29 -1.33
CA ALA A 168 14.74 7.45 -0.24
C ALA A 168 15.88 7.11 0.74
N THR A 169 17.09 6.83 0.22
CA THR A 169 18.29 6.61 1.06
C THR A 169 18.71 7.89 1.79
N MET A 170 18.67 9.05 1.12
CA MET A 170 18.96 10.34 1.73
C MET A 170 17.91 10.74 2.76
N GLU A 171 16.63 10.42 2.53
CA GLU A 171 15.56 10.69 3.49
C GLU A 171 15.65 9.77 4.72
N GLN A 172 16.00 8.48 4.51
CA GLN A 172 16.36 7.57 5.60
C GLN A 172 17.52 8.13 6.43
N ALA A 173 18.59 8.60 5.78
CA ALA A 173 19.75 9.19 6.45
C ALA A 173 19.42 10.52 7.16
N ARG A 174 18.51 11.33 6.61
CA ARG A 174 18.14 12.64 7.16
C ARG A 174 17.19 12.56 8.35
N THR A 175 16.29 11.58 8.36
CA THR A 175 15.24 11.48 9.38
C THR A 175 15.58 10.47 10.48
N GLY A 176 16.53 9.56 10.25
CA GLY A 176 16.80 8.44 11.15
C GLY A 176 15.62 7.47 11.30
N ARG A 177 14.55 7.67 10.51
CA ARG A 177 13.39 6.79 10.43
C ARG A 177 13.49 6.00 9.13
N LEU A 178 13.15 4.72 9.16
CA LEU A 178 13.03 3.96 7.91
C LEU A 178 11.97 4.67 7.05
N GLY A 179 12.38 5.16 5.88
CA GLY A 179 11.46 5.53 4.81
C GLY A 179 10.51 4.37 4.55
N ASP A 180 9.35 4.64 3.95
CA ASP A 180 8.28 3.66 3.84
C ASP A 180 8.75 2.34 3.20
N ILE A 181 9.05 1.35 4.05
CA ILE A 181 9.75 0.13 3.62
C ILE A 181 8.89 -0.67 2.65
N ILE A 182 7.57 -0.51 2.76
CA ILE A 182 6.61 -1.17 1.88
C ILE A 182 6.71 -0.60 0.47
N ALA A 183 6.93 0.71 0.32
CA ALA A 183 7.18 1.32 -0.99
C ALA A 183 8.48 0.84 -1.65
N THR A 184 9.42 0.31 -0.85
CA THR A 184 10.75 -0.13 -1.32
C THR A 184 10.95 -1.64 -1.31
N ILE A 185 9.88 -2.43 -1.14
CA ILE A 185 9.96 -3.90 -1.22
C ILE A 185 10.51 -4.26 -2.60
N GLN A 186 11.57 -5.07 -2.61
CA GLN A 186 12.19 -5.55 -3.84
C GLN A 186 11.46 -6.79 -4.37
N GLY A 187 11.54 -7.07 -5.67
CA GLY A 187 10.89 -8.23 -6.28
C GLY A 187 11.20 -9.56 -5.58
N GLU A 188 12.48 -9.84 -5.27
CA GLU A 188 12.89 -11.04 -4.53
C GLU A 188 12.29 -11.11 -3.11
N GLN A 189 12.08 -9.96 -2.47
CA GLN A 189 11.44 -9.89 -1.16
C GLN A 189 9.93 -10.09 -1.26
N ASP A 190 9.28 -9.54 -2.29
CA ASP A 190 7.86 -9.74 -2.57
C ASP A 190 7.56 -11.22 -2.85
N GLU A 191 8.43 -11.91 -3.58
CA GLU A 191 8.32 -13.38 -3.78
C GLU A 191 8.30 -14.14 -2.46
N ILE A 192 9.19 -13.78 -1.52
CA ILE A 192 9.22 -14.37 -0.18
C ILE A 192 7.95 -14.00 0.60
N ILE A 193 7.48 -12.76 0.50
CA ILE A 193 6.29 -12.27 1.20
C ILE A 193 5.04 -13.01 0.71
N ARG A 194 4.89 -13.18 -0.60
CA ARG A 194 3.71 -13.80 -1.25
C ARG A 194 3.81 -15.31 -1.44
N ALA A 195 4.93 -15.94 -1.09
CA ALA A 195 5.08 -17.38 -1.24
C ALA A 195 3.93 -18.16 -0.54
N PRO A 196 3.37 -19.23 -1.14
CA PRO A 196 2.23 -19.96 -0.58
C PRO A 196 2.45 -20.46 0.86
N LEU A 197 1.35 -20.64 1.61
CA LEU A 197 1.36 -21.22 2.96
C LEU A 197 1.41 -22.76 2.91
N ALA A 198 2.49 -23.32 2.37
CA ALA A 198 2.66 -24.77 2.18
C ALA A 198 3.52 -25.48 3.26
N GLY A 199 3.84 -24.78 4.35
CA GLY A 199 4.69 -25.29 5.43
C GLY A 199 5.78 -24.30 5.85
N PRO A 200 6.81 -24.75 6.60
CA PRO A 200 7.93 -23.90 7.01
C PRO A 200 8.69 -23.34 5.79
N LEU A 201 8.89 -22.02 5.77
CA LEU A 201 9.73 -21.35 4.76
C LEU A 201 11.03 -20.86 5.41
N VAL A 202 12.16 -21.34 4.92
CA VAL A 202 13.48 -20.90 5.38
C VAL A 202 14.00 -19.82 4.44
N VAL A 203 14.28 -18.63 5.00
CA VAL A 203 14.82 -17.48 4.27
C VAL A 203 16.27 -17.25 4.67
N GLN A 204 17.19 -17.43 3.72
CA GLN A 204 18.62 -17.19 3.93
C GLN A 204 19.05 -15.89 3.24
N GLY A 205 19.92 -15.12 3.87
CA GLY A 205 20.45 -13.88 3.29
C GLY A 205 21.55 -13.28 4.15
N GLY A 206 22.36 -12.38 3.57
CA GLY A 206 23.49 -11.73 4.26
C GLY A 206 23.07 -10.80 5.41
N PRO A 207 24.02 -10.35 6.25
CA PRO A 207 23.75 -9.32 7.25
C PRO A 207 23.14 -8.05 6.60
N GLY A 208 22.14 -7.44 7.25
CA GLY A 208 21.53 -6.20 6.77
C GLY A 208 20.52 -6.33 5.62
N THR A 209 20.25 -7.53 5.10
CA THR A 209 19.32 -7.72 3.95
C THR A 209 17.82 -7.64 4.30
N GLY A 210 17.46 -7.08 5.47
CA GLY A 210 16.06 -6.84 5.82
C GLY A 210 15.20 -8.07 6.16
N LYS A 211 15.78 -9.27 6.34
CA LYS A 211 15.02 -10.52 6.57
C LYS A 211 13.93 -10.45 7.65
N THR A 212 14.20 -9.79 8.77
CA THR A 212 13.19 -9.64 9.85
C THR A 212 11.99 -8.81 9.39
N VAL A 213 12.24 -7.76 8.62
CA VAL A 213 11.17 -6.92 8.06
C VAL A 213 10.40 -7.68 6.98
N VAL A 214 11.09 -8.41 6.12
CA VAL A 214 10.47 -9.31 5.13
C VAL A 214 9.57 -10.35 5.81
N ALA A 215 10.02 -10.95 6.91
CA ALA A 215 9.22 -11.90 7.69
C ALA A 215 7.97 -11.25 8.30
N LEU A 216 8.08 -10.02 8.82
CA LEU A 216 6.94 -9.28 9.34
C LEU A 216 5.92 -8.94 8.24
N HIS A 217 6.39 -8.47 7.08
CA HIS A 217 5.51 -8.21 5.93
C HIS A 217 4.87 -9.50 5.41
N ARG A 218 5.59 -10.62 5.40
CA ARG A 218 5.02 -11.95 5.10
C ARG A 218 3.90 -12.30 6.05
N ALA A 219 4.10 -12.14 7.36
CA ALA A 219 3.04 -12.39 8.34
C ALA A 219 1.80 -11.49 8.09
N ALA A 220 2.01 -10.20 7.81
CA ALA A 220 0.93 -9.27 7.48
C ALA A 220 0.19 -9.64 6.18
N TYR A 221 0.91 -10.12 5.15
CA TYR A 221 0.32 -10.61 3.89
C TYR A 221 -0.48 -11.91 4.11
N LEU A 222 0.05 -12.85 4.88
CA LEU A 222 -0.64 -14.10 5.19
C LEU A 222 -1.90 -13.86 6.03
N LEU A 223 -1.88 -12.94 7.01
CA LEU A 223 -3.07 -12.56 7.77
C LEU A 223 -4.12 -11.85 6.90
N TYR A 224 -3.68 -11.09 5.90
CA TYR A 224 -4.58 -10.48 4.92
C TYR A 224 -5.24 -11.53 4.02
N THR A 225 -4.45 -12.47 3.48
CA THR A 225 -4.90 -13.47 2.50
C THR A 225 -5.62 -14.66 3.14
N HIS A 226 -5.26 -15.02 4.37
CA HIS A 226 -5.76 -16.18 5.11
C HIS A 226 -6.38 -15.75 6.45
N ARG A 227 -7.26 -14.77 6.41
CA ARG A 227 -7.88 -14.18 7.61
C ARG A 227 -8.62 -15.19 8.51
N PHE A 228 -9.04 -16.35 7.99
CA PHE A 228 -9.79 -17.38 8.73
C PHE A 228 -8.93 -18.53 9.30
N PRO A 229 -7.88 -19.05 8.64
CA PRO A 229 -7.05 -20.13 9.22
C PRO A 229 -6.17 -19.77 10.43
N LEU A 230 -5.84 -18.49 10.65
CA LEU A 230 -4.79 -18.08 11.61
C LEU A 230 -5.30 -17.50 12.93
N GLU A 231 -6.57 -17.12 13.05
CA GLU A 231 -7.14 -16.62 14.32
C GLU A 231 -7.28 -17.73 15.40
N GLY A 232 -7.17 -19.01 15.01
CA GLY A 232 -7.27 -20.17 15.92
C GLY A 232 -5.94 -20.84 16.28
N GLN A 233 -4.79 -20.32 15.82
CA GLN A 233 -3.46 -20.90 16.08
C GLN A 233 -2.55 -19.87 16.76
N GLY A 234 -2.99 -19.36 17.90
CA GLY A 234 -2.08 -18.76 18.87
C GLY A 234 -1.28 -19.87 19.55
N PHE A 235 0.05 -19.70 19.64
CA PHE A 235 0.92 -20.49 20.50
C PHE A 235 0.49 -20.41 21.97
#